data_AF-A0A8B8FTX7-F1
#
_entry.id   AF-A0A8B8FTX7-F1
#
_cell.length_a   1.000
_cell.length_b   1.000
_cell.length_c   1.000
_cell.angle_alpha   90.00
_cell.angle_beta   90.00
_cell.angle_gamma   90.00
#
_symmetry.space_group_name_H-M   'P 1'
#
loop_
_entity.id
_entity.type
_entity.pdbx_description
1 polymer ?
#
loop_
_entity_poly.entity_id
_entity_poly.type
_entity_poly.pdbx_seq_one_letter_code
_entity_poly.pdbx_strand_id
1 'polypeptide(L)'
;TADIAELNIELIRRFGVILRTMVCGWAIEIKIFEEYSLNTAELYVSLYMWYYMPASVHNILIHDADVIRFAILPIDQLSEEAQEARNKDFKNIREYHTRKMNRVVQNEDLFKMLIVSSDPNICSFRMIKSKKSTCTMLQHMDNDVRSLIELYHNNVIESDSKDDSDNSESFSD
;
A
#
# COMPACT_ATOMS: atom_id res chain seq x y z
N THR A 1 19.07 -5.40 14.11
CA THR A 1 18.17 -6.40 14.73
C THR A 1 18.75 -7.79 14.63
N ALA A 2 19.28 -8.19 13.47
CA ALA A 2 19.93 -9.50 13.29
C ALA A 2 21.03 -9.80 14.32
N ASP A 3 21.93 -8.84 14.57
CA ASP A 3 23.05 -9.01 15.51
C ASP A 3 22.63 -9.21 16.97
N ILE A 4 21.43 -8.74 17.34
CA ILE A 4 20.91 -8.86 18.72
C ILE A 4 20.13 -10.17 18.89
N ALA A 5 19.44 -10.62 17.85
CA ALA A 5 18.57 -11.80 17.87
C ALA A 5 19.26 -13.07 17.35
N GLU A 6 20.53 -12.99 16.93
CA GLU A 6 21.29 -14.09 16.30
C GLU A 6 20.54 -14.75 15.13
N LEU A 7 19.85 -13.92 14.34
CA LEU A 7 19.06 -14.37 13.20
C LEU A 7 19.82 -14.20 11.89
N ASN A 8 19.45 -15.04 10.90
CA ASN A 8 20.02 -14.93 9.56
C ASN A 8 19.60 -13.60 8.90
N ILE A 9 20.60 -12.80 8.53
CA ILE A 9 20.41 -11.46 7.93
C ILE A 9 19.68 -11.56 6.58
N GLU A 10 20.01 -12.56 5.77
CA GLU A 10 19.43 -12.73 4.44
C GLU A 10 17.94 -13.05 4.54
N LEU A 11 17.54 -13.93 5.47
CA LEU A 11 16.14 -14.24 5.69
C LEU A 11 15.32 -12.98 6.08
N ILE A 12 15.86 -12.16 7.00
CA ILE A 12 15.23 -10.90 7.41
C ILE A 12 15.12 -9.93 6.22
N ARG A 13 16.16 -9.85 5.40
CA ARG A 13 16.19 -9.01 4.21
C ARG A 13 15.10 -9.42 3.22
N ARG A 14 14.94 -10.71 2.95
CA ARG A 14 13.90 -11.24 2.06
C ARG A 14 12.49 -10.96 2.57
N PHE A 15 12.23 -11.14 3.87
CA PHE A 15 10.95 -10.73 4.47
C PHE A 15 10.71 -9.23 4.33
N GLY A 16 11.76 -8.42 4.51
CA GLY A 16 11.69 -6.97 4.28
C GLY A 16 11.33 -6.61 2.84
N VAL A 17 11.88 -7.32 1.85
CA VAL A 17 11.56 -7.14 0.43
C VAL A 17 10.09 -7.50 0.17
N ILE A 18 9.64 -8.67 0.59
CA ILE A 18 8.25 -9.14 0.41
C ILE A 18 7.24 -8.14 0.99
N LEU A 19 7.43 -7.72 2.24
CA LEU A 19 6.53 -6.80 2.92
C LEU A 19 6.51 -5.42 2.24
N ARG A 20 7.66 -4.90 1.80
CA ARG A 20 7.72 -3.63 1.08
C ARG A 20 7.05 -3.71 -0.29
N THR A 21 7.17 -4.84 -0.97
CA THR A 21 6.48 -5.08 -2.25
C THR A 21 4.96 -5.08 -2.06
N MET A 22 4.44 -5.64 -0.96
CA MET A 22 3.00 -5.61 -0.66
C MET A 22 2.47 -4.21 -0.35
N VAL A 23 3.26 -3.42 0.40
CA VAL A 23 2.90 -2.07 0.87
C VAL A 23 3.22 -0.98 -0.17
N CYS A 24 3.75 -1.34 -1.35
CA CYS A 24 4.15 -0.33 -2.33
C CYS A 24 2.94 0.39 -2.97
N GLY A 25 1.75 -0.22 -2.95
CA GLY A 25 0.54 0.32 -3.55
C GLY A 25 0.47 0.22 -5.07
N TRP A 26 1.40 -0.50 -5.70
CA TRP A 26 1.48 -0.74 -7.16
C TRP A 26 1.12 -2.18 -7.52
N ALA A 27 0.92 -2.43 -8.81
CA ALA A 27 0.76 -3.78 -9.35
C ALA A 27 2.07 -4.57 -9.22
N ILE A 28 1.95 -5.84 -8.83
CA ILE A 28 3.08 -6.75 -8.57
C ILE A 28 3.13 -7.80 -9.68
N GLU A 29 4.33 -8.10 -10.18
CA GLU A 29 4.49 -9.22 -11.11
C GLU A 29 4.38 -10.55 -10.36
N ILE A 30 3.21 -11.18 -10.48
CA ILE A 30 2.82 -12.38 -9.73
C ILE A 30 3.83 -13.53 -9.86
N LYS A 31 4.35 -13.79 -11.06
CA LYS A 31 5.25 -14.93 -11.31
C LYS A 31 6.56 -14.80 -10.54
N ILE A 32 7.18 -13.62 -10.62
CA ILE A 32 8.46 -13.35 -9.94
C ILE A 32 8.24 -13.33 -8.42
N PHE A 33 7.12 -12.76 -7.97
CA PHE A 33 6.75 -12.73 -6.56
C PHE A 33 6.53 -14.12 -5.97
N GLU A 34 5.85 -15.02 -6.70
CA GLU A 34 5.61 -16.41 -6.28
C GLU A 34 6.92 -17.20 -6.15
N GLU A 35 7.79 -17.11 -7.15
CA GLU A 35 9.11 -17.74 -7.12
C GLU A 35 9.96 -17.22 -5.95
N TYR A 36 9.96 -15.90 -5.72
CA TYR A 36 10.68 -15.28 -4.60
C TYR A 36 10.15 -15.75 -3.23
N SER A 37 8.83 -15.91 -3.10
CA SER A 37 8.18 -16.33 -1.86
C SER A 37 8.44 -17.81 -1.55
N LEU A 38 8.37 -18.69 -2.55
CA LEU A 38 8.70 -20.11 -2.41
C LEU A 38 10.16 -20.31 -2.02
N ASN A 39 11.10 -19.63 -2.71
CA ASN A 39 12.52 -19.67 -2.38
C ASN A 39 12.79 -19.20 -0.93
N THR A 40 11.99 -18.26 -0.43
CA THR A 40 12.09 -17.77 0.95
C THR A 40 11.53 -18.78 1.96
N ALA A 41 10.47 -19.49 1.61
CA ALA A 41 9.92 -20.58 2.43
C ALA A 41 10.90 -21.76 2.56
N GLU A 42 11.56 -22.16 1.47
CA GLU A 42 12.59 -23.20 1.50
C GLU A 42 13.78 -22.80 2.39
N LEU A 43 14.22 -21.53 2.28
CA LEU A 43 15.25 -20.98 3.14
C LEU A 43 14.84 -20.97 4.62
N TYR A 44 13.57 -20.66 4.91
CA TYR A 44 13.04 -20.71 6.27
C TYR A 44 13.08 -22.12 6.86
N VAL A 45 12.58 -23.12 6.11
CA VAL A 45 12.52 -24.52 6.56
C VAL A 45 13.93 -25.08 6.78
N SER A 46 14.88 -24.77 5.90
CA SER A 46 16.27 -25.23 6.05
C SER A 46 17.00 -24.63 7.26
N LEU A 47 16.76 -23.35 7.58
CA LEU A 47 17.41 -22.68 8.72
C LEU A 47 16.72 -22.97 10.06
N TYR A 48 15.39 -23.03 10.07
CA TYR A 48 14.57 -23.06 11.28
C TYR A 48 13.57 -24.22 11.30
N MET A 49 14.00 -25.42 10.88
CA MET A 49 13.16 -26.63 10.86
C MET A 49 12.52 -26.97 12.21
N TRP A 50 13.14 -26.56 13.32
CA TRP A 50 12.67 -26.80 14.68
C TRP A 50 11.45 -25.93 15.07
N TYR A 51 11.16 -24.86 14.32
CA TYR A 51 10.07 -23.94 14.61
C TYR A 51 8.99 -24.01 13.52
N TYR A 52 7.74 -24.18 13.93
CA TYR A 52 6.62 -24.20 13.00
C TYR A 52 6.34 -22.80 12.45
N MET A 53 6.16 -22.70 11.13
CA MET A 53 5.87 -21.43 10.49
C MET A 53 4.53 -20.86 10.99
N PRO A 54 4.49 -19.63 11.54
CA PRO A 54 3.24 -19.02 11.99
C PRO A 54 2.24 -18.89 10.83
N ALA A 55 0.95 -19.04 11.11
CA ALA A 55 -0.10 -19.01 10.09
C ALA A 55 -0.05 -17.73 9.22
N SER A 56 0.24 -16.57 9.81
CA SER A 56 0.39 -15.31 9.05
C SER A 56 1.55 -15.38 8.05
N VAL A 57 2.72 -15.91 8.46
CA VAL A 57 3.89 -16.05 7.58
C VAL A 57 3.64 -17.10 6.49
N HIS A 58 2.97 -18.19 6.84
CA HIS A 58 2.57 -19.22 5.87
C HIS A 58 1.63 -18.65 4.81
N ASN A 59 0.61 -17.87 5.22
CA ASN A 59 -0.29 -17.23 4.28
C ASN A 59 0.46 -16.27 3.35
N ILE A 60 1.40 -15.49 3.88
CA ILE A 60 2.25 -14.56 3.10
C ILE A 60 3.17 -15.29 2.11
N LEU A 61 3.77 -16.42 2.49
CA LEU A 61 4.74 -17.10 1.63
C LEU A 61 4.09 -18.06 0.62
N ILE A 62 2.96 -18.67 0.98
CA ILE A 62 2.32 -19.74 0.19
C ILE A 62 1.06 -19.25 -0.52
N HIS A 63 0.22 -18.44 0.12
CA HIS A 63 -1.11 -18.08 -0.40
C HIS A 63 -1.19 -16.69 -1.02
N ASP A 64 -0.27 -15.78 -0.69
CA ASP A 64 -0.40 -14.38 -1.13
C ASP A 64 -0.29 -14.21 -2.65
N ALA A 65 0.45 -15.07 -3.35
CA ALA A 65 0.46 -15.04 -4.82
C ALA A 65 -0.94 -15.26 -5.41
N ASP A 66 -1.73 -16.16 -4.81
CA ASP A 66 -3.13 -16.39 -5.20
C ASP A 66 -4.03 -15.23 -4.80
N VAL A 67 -3.82 -14.66 -3.60
CA VAL A 67 -4.57 -13.47 -3.16
C VAL A 67 -4.35 -12.30 -4.12
N ILE A 68 -3.10 -12.03 -4.52
CA ILE A 68 -2.76 -10.98 -5.48
C ILE A 68 -3.42 -11.25 -6.85
N ARG A 69 -3.44 -12.52 -7.30
CA ARG A 69 -4.08 -12.92 -8.57
C ARG A 69 -5.57 -12.59 -8.62
N PHE A 70 -6.28 -12.76 -7.51
CA PHE A 70 -7.73 -12.56 -7.45
C PHE A 70 -8.14 -11.17 -6.93
N ALA A 71 -7.22 -10.39 -6.39
CA ALA A 71 -7.50 -9.04 -5.90
C ALA A 71 -7.74 -8.05 -7.05
N ILE A 72 -8.78 -7.23 -6.92
CA ILE A 72 -9.14 -6.19 -7.91
C ILE A 72 -8.22 -4.96 -7.80
N LEU A 73 -7.73 -4.69 -6.58
CA LEU A 73 -6.89 -3.55 -6.25
C LEU A 73 -5.59 -4.05 -5.59
N PRO A 74 -4.50 -3.26 -5.64
CA PRO A 74 -3.29 -3.56 -4.87
C PRO A 74 -3.62 -3.79 -3.39
N ILE A 75 -2.97 -4.79 -2.78
CA ILE A 75 -3.24 -5.21 -1.39
C ILE A 75 -3.19 -4.04 -0.41
N ASP A 76 -2.23 -3.13 -0.57
CA ASP A 76 -2.09 -1.94 0.28
C ASP A 76 -3.37 -1.08 0.32
N GLN A 77 -4.09 -0.98 -0.81
CA GLN A 77 -5.34 -0.22 -0.87
C GLN A 77 -6.52 -0.93 -0.18
N LEU A 78 -6.41 -2.24 0.02
CA LEU A 78 -7.38 -3.06 0.76
C LEU A 78 -7.03 -3.19 2.26
N SER A 79 -6.00 -2.49 2.73
CA SER A 79 -5.48 -2.60 4.10
C SER A 79 -6.46 -2.09 5.17
N GLU A 80 -6.51 -2.78 6.30
CA GLU A 80 -7.26 -2.39 7.51
C GLU A 80 -6.60 -1.21 8.25
N GLU A 81 -5.31 -0.93 8.00
CA GLU A 81 -4.53 0.09 8.73
C GLU A 81 -5.17 1.49 8.65
N ALA A 82 -5.77 1.82 7.51
CA ALA A 82 -6.48 3.08 7.32
C ALA A 82 -7.69 3.21 8.26
N GLN A 83 -8.42 2.12 8.50
CA GLN A 83 -9.54 2.08 9.43
C GLN A 83 -9.07 2.13 10.88
N GLU A 84 -7.99 1.43 11.23
CA GLU A 84 -7.44 1.47 12.58
C GLU A 84 -6.91 2.85 12.96
N ALA A 85 -6.27 3.56 12.02
CA ALA A 85 -5.80 4.93 12.24
C ALA A 85 -6.96 5.88 12.66
N ARG A 86 -8.17 5.62 12.16
CA ARG A 86 -9.39 6.39 12.52
C ARG A 86 -9.85 6.17 13.96
N ASN A 87 -9.41 5.11 14.64
CA ASN A 87 -9.70 4.92 16.06
C ASN A 87 -9.11 6.03 16.94
N LYS A 88 -8.00 6.64 16.50
CA LYS A 88 -7.43 7.82 17.17
C LYS A 88 -8.37 9.02 17.06
N ASP A 89 -8.88 9.28 15.85
CA ASP A 89 -9.83 10.36 15.61
C ASP A 89 -11.14 10.13 16.36
N PHE A 90 -11.62 8.88 16.42
CA PHE A 90 -12.81 8.51 17.18
C PHE A 90 -12.71 8.92 18.66
N LYS A 91 -11.57 8.61 19.32
CA LYS A 91 -11.32 8.98 20.71
C LYS A 91 -11.30 10.51 20.89
N ASN A 92 -10.62 11.21 19.99
CA ASN A 92 -10.51 12.68 20.02
C ASN A 92 -11.87 13.37 19.82
N ILE A 93 -12.65 12.89 18.85
CA ILE A 93 -14.00 13.42 18.57
C ILE A 93 -14.90 13.19 19.78
N ARG A 94 -14.86 11.98 20.36
CA ARG A 94 -15.65 11.66 21.56
C ARG A 94 -15.30 12.54 22.75
N GLU A 95 -14.03 12.92 22.93
CA GLU A 95 -13.60 13.76 24.04
C GLU A 95 -14.00 15.23 23.88
N TYR A 96 -13.78 15.81 22.70
CA TYR A 96 -13.83 17.27 22.48
C TYR A 96 -15.04 17.76 21.66
N HIS A 97 -15.65 16.89 20.85
CA HIS A 97 -16.64 17.31 19.84
C HIS A 97 -18.04 16.73 20.08
N THR A 98 -18.27 16.04 21.20
CA THR A 98 -19.59 15.47 21.53
C THR A 98 -20.19 16.07 22.80
N ARG A 99 -21.52 16.18 22.83
CA ARG A 99 -22.24 16.60 24.04
C ARG A 99 -22.27 15.46 25.06
N LYS A 100 -21.83 15.72 26.29
CA LYS A 100 -21.73 14.73 27.39
C LYS A 100 -22.97 14.70 28.29
N MET A 101 -24.16 14.87 27.70
CA MET A 101 -25.44 14.89 28.44
C MET A 101 -26.13 13.53 28.49
N ASN A 102 -26.08 12.78 27.38
CA ASN A 102 -26.66 11.44 27.24
C ASN A 102 -25.80 10.64 26.26
N ARG A 103 -25.68 9.32 26.48
CA ARG A 103 -24.95 8.42 25.57
C ARG A 103 -25.56 8.38 24.17
N VAL A 104 -26.89 8.45 24.05
CA VAL A 104 -27.57 8.47 22.74
C VAL A 104 -27.18 9.70 21.94
N VAL A 105 -27.27 10.88 22.58
CA VAL A 105 -26.90 12.17 21.98
C VAL A 105 -25.41 12.24 21.68
N GLN A 106 -24.57 11.69 22.56
CA GLN A 106 -23.13 11.59 22.34
C GLN A 106 -22.79 10.75 21.10
N ASN A 107 -23.43 9.60 20.93
CA ASN A 107 -23.22 8.73 19.77
C ASN A 107 -23.72 9.38 18.48
N GLU A 108 -24.82 10.13 18.54
CA GLU A 108 -25.34 10.88 17.41
C GLU A 108 -24.35 11.96 16.95
N ASP A 109 -23.82 12.75 17.88
CA ASP A 109 -22.82 13.79 17.58
C ASP A 109 -21.52 13.19 17.02
N LEU A 110 -21.08 12.06 17.60
CA LEU A 110 -19.91 11.32 17.14
C LEU A 110 -20.07 10.86 15.70
N PHE A 111 -21.23 10.27 15.38
CA PHE A 111 -21.53 9.79 14.03
C PHE A 111 -21.59 10.95 13.02
N LYS A 112 -22.25 12.05 13.37
CA LYS A 112 -22.31 13.26 12.52
C LYS A 112 -20.91 13.80 12.22
N MET A 113 -20.05 13.89 13.23
CA MET A 113 -18.68 14.39 13.05
C MET A 113 -17.84 13.46 12.19
N LEU A 114 -18.01 12.14 12.34
CA LEU A 114 -17.33 11.16 11.49
C LEU A 114 -17.76 11.31 10.02
N ILE A 115 -19.06 11.46 9.74
CA ILE A 115 -19.57 11.67 8.38
C ILE A 115 -18.96 12.93 7.74
N VAL A 116 -19.00 14.06 8.44
CA VAL A 116 -18.43 15.33 7.95
C VAL A 116 -16.94 15.19 7.65
N SER A 117 -16.22 14.40 8.46
CA SER A 117 -14.79 14.18 8.26
C SER A 117 -14.46 13.23 7.10
N SER A 118 -15.38 12.36 6.70
CA SER A 118 -15.21 11.41 5.58
C SER A 118 -15.77 11.90 4.26
N ASP A 119 -16.49 13.03 4.25
CA ASP A 119 -17.09 13.60 3.04
C ASP A 119 -16.01 13.94 1.99
N PRO A 120 -16.05 13.35 0.78
CA PRO A 120 -15.05 13.57 -0.26
C PRO A 120 -14.96 15.03 -0.72
N ASN A 121 -16.09 15.73 -0.79
CA ASN A 121 -16.16 17.10 -1.23
C ASN A 121 -15.59 18.06 -0.17
N ILE A 122 -15.90 17.84 1.10
CA ILE A 122 -15.30 18.61 2.20
C ILE A 122 -13.81 18.32 2.31
N CYS A 123 -13.39 17.07 2.07
CA CYS A 123 -11.99 16.66 2.09
C CYS A 123 -11.17 17.31 0.97
N SER A 124 -11.71 17.45 -0.25
CA SER A 124 -10.97 18.04 -1.38
C SER A 124 -10.63 19.52 -1.17
N PHE A 125 -11.50 20.28 -0.50
CA PHE A 125 -11.25 21.68 -0.17
C PHE A 125 -10.38 21.89 1.07
N ARG A 126 -10.14 20.83 1.87
CA ARG A 126 -9.31 20.93 3.07
C ARG A 126 -7.86 21.13 2.65
N MET A 127 -7.18 22.15 3.18
CA MET A 127 -5.74 22.28 3.04
C MET A 127 -5.02 21.17 3.81
N ILE A 128 -4.86 20.03 3.18
CA ILE A 128 -4.08 18.92 3.70
C ILE A 128 -2.63 19.18 3.31
N LYS A 129 -1.73 19.16 4.30
CA LYS A 129 -0.28 19.14 4.01
C LYS A 129 -0.01 17.86 3.22
N SER A 130 0.36 17.97 1.94
CA SER A 130 0.72 16.79 1.17
C SER A 130 1.87 16.07 1.87
N LYS A 131 1.73 14.75 2.05
CA LYS A 131 2.89 13.93 2.38
C LYS A 131 3.91 14.10 1.23
N LYS A 132 5.20 13.99 1.54
CA LYS A 132 6.25 13.95 0.52
C LYS A 132 5.84 12.99 -0.59
N SER A 133 6.02 13.40 -1.84
CA SER A 133 5.59 12.68 -3.04
C SER A 133 6.10 11.23 -3.00
N THR A 134 5.22 10.27 -3.25
CA THR A 134 5.48 8.83 -3.35
C THR A 134 6.69 8.49 -4.23
N CYS A 135 6.98 9.34 -5.22
CA CYS A 135 8.15 9.24 -6.09
C CYS A 135 9.50 9.28 -5.34
N THR A 136 9.59 9.96 -4.19
CA THR A 136 10.80 9.96 -3.34
C THR A 136 10.99 8.68 -2.54
N MET A 137 9.92 7.89 -2.33
CA MET A 137 9.99 6.58 -1.65
C MET A 137 10.50 5.48 -2.60
N LEU A 138 10.11 5.54 -3.88
CA LEU A 138 10.58 4.62 -4.93
C LEU A 138 12.09 4.74 -5.20
N GLN A 139 12.65 5.96 -5.05
CA GLN A 139 14.09 6.22 -5.25
C GLN A 139 15.00 5.64 -4.14
N HIS A 140 14.42 5.26 -2.99
CA HIS A 140 15.11 4.60 -1.87
C HIS A 140 14.62 3.15 -1.69
N MET A 141 14.07 2.52 -2.73
CA MET A 141 13.76 1.09 -2.67
C MET A 141 14.99 0.27 -3.02
N ASP A 142 15.16 -0.85 -2.32
CA ASP A 142 16.19 -1.83 -2.66
C ASP A 142 15.93 -2.35 -4.08
N ASN A 143 17.00 -2.57 -4.86
CA ASN A 143 16.90 -3.01 -6.25
C ASN A 143 16.03 -4.27 -6.42
N ASP A 144 16.07 -5.17 -5.43
CA ASP A 144 15.27 -6.40 -5.36
C ASP A 144 13.76 -6.14 -5.28
N VAL A 145 13.34 -5.03 -4.67
CA VAL A 145 11.92 -4.63 -4.63
C VAL A 145 11.51 -4.06 -5.98
N ARG A 146 12.40 -3.29 -6.62
CA ARG A 146 12.15 -2.71 -7.95
C ARG A 146 12.02 -3.76 -9.04
N SER A 147 12.70 -4.90 -8.92
CA SER A 147 12.56 -6.03 -9.86
C SER A 147 11.26 -6.81 -9.69
N LEU A 148 10.54 -6.65 -8.58
CA LEU A 148 9.29 -7.36 -8.28
C LEU A 148 8.02 -6.54 -8.63
N ILE A 149 8.19 -5.24 -8.89
CA ILE A 149 7.09 -4.32 -9.21
C ILE A 149 6.99 -4.16 -10.72
N GLU A 150 5.78 -4.22 -11.24
CA GLU A 150 5.51 -3.85 -12.62
C GLU A 150 5.61 -2.33 -12.76
N LEU A 151 6.73 -1.85 -13.31
CA LEU A 151 6.86 -0.44 -13.67
C LEU A 151 6.06 -0.18 -14.95
N TYR A 152 4.79 0.21 -14.79
CA TYR A 152 3.92 0.59 -15.92
C TYR A 152 4.41 1.81 -16.73
N HIS A 153 5.52 2.44 -16.35
CA HIS A 153 5.95 3.73 -16.90
C HIS A 153 6.87 3.63 -18.13
N ASN A 154 6.59 2.74 -19.08
CA ASN A 154 7.25 2.77 -20.41
C ASN A 154 6.30 2.81 -21.61
N ASN A 155 4.98 2.73 -21.44
CA ASN A 155 4.04 2.67 -22.58
C ASN A 155 3.17 3.93 -22.79
N VAL A 156 3.36 5.01 -22.03
CA VAL A 156 2.62 6.28 -22.24
C VAL A 156 3.47 7.34 -22.97
N ILE A 157 4.80 7.18 -23.05
CA ILE A 157 5.67 8.22 -23.64
C ILE A 157 5.78 8.07 -25.18
N GLU A 158 5.39 6.93 -25.78
CA GLU A 158 5.48 6.75 -27.24
C GLU A 158 4.22 7.12 -28.05
N SER A 159 3.08 7.40 -27.41
CA SER A 159 1.84 7.76 -28.13
C SER A 159 1.60 9.27 -28.26
N ASP A 160 2.22 10.11 -27.43
CA ASP A 160 1.94 11.56 -27.38
C ASP A 160 3.00 12.43 -28.09
N SER A 161 3.84 11.84 -28.96
CA SER A 161 4.91 12.57 -29.67
C SER A 161 4.82 12.50 -31.20
N LYS A 162 3.70 12.05 -31.78
CA LYS A 162 3.47 12.08 -33.23
C LYS A 162 2.03 12.44 -33.52
N ASP A 163 1.76 13.74 -33.57
CA ASP A 163 0.92 14.40 -34.57
C ASP A 163 0.59 15.79 -34.05
N ASP A 164 1.46 16.74 -34.37
CA ASP A 164 1.06 18.12 -34.65
C ASP A 164 2.26 18.80 -35.33
N SER A 165 2.31 18.64 -36.65
CA SER A 165 3.18 19.41 -37.53
C SER A 165 2.39 19.74 -38.79
N ASP A 166 1.87 20.96 -38.77
CA ASP A 166 1.53 21.84 -39.89
C ASP A 166 0.64 21.34 -41.02
N ASN A 167 -0.56 21.95 -41.15
CA ASN A 167 -0.85 22.66 -42.38
C ASN A 167 -1.76 23.87 -42.17
N SER A 168 -1.17 25.05 -42.37
CA SER A 168 -1.89 26.31 -42.60
C SER A 168 -2.36 26.37 -44.04
N GLU A 169 -3.65 26.53 -44.29
CA GLU A 169 -4.13 27.19 -45.51
C GLU A 169 -5.51 27.81 -45.31
N SER A 170 -5.57 29.10 -45.63
CA SER A 170 -6.71 30.01 -45.62
C SER A 170 -7.80 29.64 -46.62
N PHE A 171 -9.07 29.89 -46.31
CA PHE A 171 -10.03 30.36 -47.30
C PHE A 171 -11.13 31.23 -46.67
N SER A 172 -11.38 32.36 -47.32
CA SER A 172 -12.37 33.39 -47.03
C SER A 172 -13.76 33.01 -47.57
N ASP A 173 -14.81 33.37 -46.85
CA ASP A 173 -15.98 34.17 -47.31
C ASP A 173 -16.90 34.51 -46.12
#